data_AF-A0A382QF47-F1
#
_entry.id   AF-A0A382QF47-F1
#
_cell.length_a   1.000
_cell.length_b   1.000
_cell.length_c   1.000
_cell.angle_alpha   90.00
_cell.angle_beta   90.00
_cell.angle_gamma   90.00
#
_symmetry.space_group_name_H-M   'P 1'
#
loop_
_entity.id
_entity.type
_entity.pdbx_description
1 polymer ?
#
loop_
_entity_poly.entity_id
_entity_poly.type
_entity_poly.pdbx_seq_one_letter_code
_entity_poly.pdbx_strand_id
1 'polypeptide(L)'
;MLTQKFTYNPLERVNIKGSRHYQTPDGQPLPSVTTVLDALKDKTALFEWRKRVGNEEADRIMRLAAGIGTQVHLHLEKHILEEDRPGGSNLIHQMAESYQKLLLNKVYQM
;
A
#
# COMPACT_ATOMS: atom_id res chain seq x y z
N MET A 1 27.21 -10.30 7.07
CA MET A 1 26.75 -8.90 7.01
C MET A 1 26.48 -8.52 5.57
N LEU A 2 25.46 -7.71 5.31
CA LEU A 2 25.20 -7.13 3.98
C LEU A 2 26.31 -6.11 3.65
N THR A 3 26.99 -6.29 2.52
CA THR A 3 27.96 -5.30 2.02
C THR A 3 27.23 -4.24 1.19
N GLN A 4 27.31 -2.99 1.63
CA GLN A 4 26.65 -1.88 0.93
C GLN A 4 27.45 -1.51 -0.33
N LYS A 5 26.92 -1.89 -1.50
CA LYS A 5 27.55 -1.60 -2.81
C LYS A 5 27.21 -0.22 -3.36
N PHE A 6 26.06 0.34 -2.97
CA PHE A 6 25.54 1.60 -3.51
C PHE A 6 24.96 2.48 -2.41
N THR A 7 25.07 3.79 -2.60
CA THR A 7 24.39 4.80 -1.79
C THR A 7 23.08 5.18 -2.48
N TYR A 8 21.95 4.86 -1.84
CA TYR A 8 20.63 5.20 -2.36
C TYR A 8 20.15 6.50 -1.73
N ASN A 9 20.24 7.59 -2.49
CA ASN A 9 19.70 8.88 -2.05
C ASN A 9 18.16 8.87 -2.16
N PRO A 10 17.43 9.45 -1.18
CA PRO A 10 15.99 9.56 -1.27
C PRO A 10 15.60 10.45 -2.44
N LEU A 11 14.57 10.04 -3.18
CA LEU A 11 13.98 10.82 -4.26
C LEU A 11 12.66 11.42 -3.79
N GLU A 12 12.39 12.66 -4.19
CA GLU A 12 11.10 13.30 -3.91
C GLU A 12 9.98 12.62 -4.69
N ARG A 13 8.87 12.33 -4.01
CA ARG A 13 7.66 11.79 -4.63
C ARG A 13 6.83 12.92 -5.24
N VAL A 14 6.61 12.86 -6.55
CA VAL A 14 5.75 13.80 -7.29
C VAL A 14 4.52 13.09 -7.87
N ASN A 15 3.43 13.82 -8.04
CA ASN A 15 2.22 13.29 -8.70
C ASN A 15 2.11 13.90 -10.10
N ILE A 16 2.14 13.05 -11.12
CA ILE A 16 2.04 13.46 -12.52
C ILE A 16 0.84 12.77 -13.13
N LYS A 17 -0.14 13.56 -13.60
CA LYS A 17 -1.38 13.07 -14.22
C LYS A 17 -2.13 12.02 -13.37
N GLY A 18 -2.12 12.19 -12.04
CA GLY A 18 -2.80 11.28 -11.12
C GLY A 18 -2.01 10.02 -10.76
N SER A 19 -0.76 9.90 -11.22
CA SER A 19 0.10 8.73 -10.98
C SER A 19 1.38 9.09 -10.23
N ARG A 20 1.85 8.17 -9.39
CA ARG A 20 3.01 8.36 -8.52
C ARG A 20 4.30 8.26 -9.32
N HIS A 21 5.12 9.29 -9.23
CA HIS A 21 6.45 9.37 -9.82
C HIS A 21 7.48 9.81 -8.78
N TYR A 22 8.75 9.68 -9.13
CA TYR A 22 9.89 10.12 -8.33
C TYR A 22 10.76 11.05 -9.17
N GLN A 23 11.06 12.23 -8.63
CA GLN A 23 11.92 13.19 -9.30
C GLN A 23 13.35 12.68 -9.29
N THR A 24 13.93 12.47 -10.47
CA THR A 24 15.33 12.08 -10.60
C THR A 24 16.24 13.31 -10.67
N PRO A 25 17.53 13.18 -10.32
CA PRO A 25 18.52 14.26 -10.48
C PRO A 25 18.63 14.77 -11.91
N ASP A 26 18.36 13.92 -12.91
CA ASP A 26 18.44 14.27 -14.35
C ASP A 26 17.19 15.02 -14.86
N GLY A 27 16.27 15.38 -13.95
CA GLY A 27 15.05 16.13 -14.27
C GLY A 27 13.90 15.25 -14.80
N GLN A 28 14.16 14.01 -15.24
CA GLN A 28 13.13 13.13 -15.77
C GLN A 28 12.38 12.40 -14.64
N PRO A 29 11.05 12.53 -14.55
CA PRO A 29 10.28 11.85 -13.51
C PRO A 29 10.18 10.35 -13.78
N LEU A 30 10.61 9.53 -12.81
CA LEU A 30 10.57 8.08 -12.88
C LEU A 30 9.22 7.55 -12.35
N PRO A 31 8.46 6.74 -13.11
CA PRO A 31 7.21 6.14 -12.61
C PRO A 31 7.49 5.18 -11.45
N SER A 32 6.54 5.08 -10.50
CA SER A 32 6.65 4.08 -9.45
C SER A 32 6.52 2.65 -10.01
N VAL A 33 7.09 1.68 -9.28
CA VAL A 33 6.91 0.25 -9.58
C VAL A 33 5.43 -0.10 -9.76
N THR A 34 4.58 0.41 -8.88
CA THR A 34 3.12 0.18 -8.96
C THR A 34 2.50 0.77 -10.21
N THR A 35 2.98 1.92 -10.71
CA THR A 35 2.49 2.53 -11.96
C THR A 35 2.86 1.68 -13.17
N VAL A 36 4.10 1.18 -13.22
CA VAL A 36 4.53 0.27 -14.30
C VAL A 36 3.72 -1.03 -14.28
N LEU A 37 3.57 -1.65 -13.11
CA LEU A 37 2.78 -2.88 -12.97
C LEU A 37 1.30 -2.68 -13.33
N ASP A 38 0.72 -1.54 -12.95
CA ASP A 38 -0.68 -1.23 -13.28
C ASP A 38 -0.91 -0.98 -14.77
N ALA A 39 0.08 -0.42 -15.47
CA ALA A 39 0.03 -0.19 -16.91
C ALA A 39 0.13 -1.49 -17.72
N LEU A 40 0.84 -2.50 -17.21
CA LEU A 40 1.12 -3.74 -17.92
C LEU A 40 0.18 -4.89 -17.58
N LYS A 41 -0.58 -4.81 -16.47
CA LYS A 41 -1.45 -5.91 -16.03
C LYS A 41 -2.73 -6.00 -16.87
N ASP A 42 -3.19 -7.23 -17.10
CA ASP A 42 -4.55 -7.47 -17.57
C ASP A 42 -5.56 -7.12 -16.47
N LYS A 43 -6.56 -6.30 -16.81
CA LYS A 43 -7.62 -5.82 -15.90
C LYS A 43 -8.98 -6.43 -16.20
N THR A 44 -9.08 -7.36 -17.16
CA THR A 44 -10.35 -7.95 -17.62
C THR A 44 -11.16 -8.52 -16.45
N ALA A 45 -10.54 -9.36 -15.62
CA ALA A 45 -11.20 -9.95 -14.45
C ALA A 45 -11.68 -8.91 -13.44
N LEU A 46 -10.95 -7.80 -13.25
CA LEU A 46 -11.34 -6.72 -12.35
C LEU A 46 -12.56 -5.94 -12.91
N PHE A 47 -12.59 -5.70 -14.22
CA PHE A 47 -13.72 -5.02 -14.86
C PHE A 47 -14.98 -5.89 -14.84
N GLU A 48 -14.84 -7.20 -15.09
CA GLU A 48 -15.96 -8.14 -14.97
C GLU A 48 -16.47 -8.22 -13.53
N TRP A 49 -15.58 -8.30 -12.55
CA TRP A 49 -15.96 -8.24 -11.14
C TRP A 49 -16.73 -6.95 -10.82
N ARG A 50 -16.24 -5.79 -11.25
CA ARG A 50 -16.92 -4.51 -11.04
C ARG A 50 -18.29 -4.48 -11.69
N LYS A 51 -18.45 -5.03 -12.90
CA LYS A 51 -19.75 -5.16 -13.58
C LYS A 51 -20.71 -6.05 -12.79
N ARG A 52 -20.23 -7.17 -12.23
CA ARG A 52 -21.06 -8.09 -11.43
C ARG A 52 -21.53 -7.47 -10.10
N VAL A 53 -20.65 -6.72 -9.43
CA VAL A 53 -20.95 -6.13 -8.11
C VAL A 53 -21.71 -4.80 -8.22
N GLY A 54 -21.51 -4.06 -9.30
CA GLY A 54 -22.04 -2.71 -9.49
C GLY A 54 -21.02 -1.64 -9.09
N ASN A 55 -21.03 -0.50 -9.81
CA ASN A 55 -20.00 0.53 -9.67
C ASN A 55 -19.94 1.15 -8.27
N GLU A 56 -21.10 1.48 -7.68
CA GLU A 56 -21.17 2.12 -6.36
C GLU A 56 -20.64 1.19 -5.27
N GLU A 57 -21.07 -0.07 -5.28
CA GLU A 57 -20.64 -1.05 -4.29
C GLU A 57 -19.17 -1.43 -4.47
N ALA A 58 -18.71 -1.57 -5.72
CA ALA A 58 -17.29 -1.78 -6.00
C ALA A 58 -16.43 -0.62 -5.48
N ASP A 59 -16.87 0.62 -5.66
CA ASP A 59 -16.17 1.80 -5.13
C ASP A 59 -16.16 1.81 -3.59
N ARG A 60 -17.26 1.41 -2.95
CA ARG A 60 -17.34 1.26 -1.49
C ARG A 60 -16.34 0.23 -0.98
N ILE A 61 -16.31 -0.95 -1.60
CA ILE A 61 -15.37 -2.04 -1.27
C ILE A 61 -13.93 -1.58 -1.47
N MET A 62 -13.62 -0.93 -2.60
CA MET A 62 -12.28 -0.45 -2.90
C MET A 62 -11.79 0.59 -1.89
N ARG A 63 -12.64 1.57 -1.53
CA ARG A 63 -12.29 2.59 -0.52
C ARG A 63 -12.06 1.96 0.86
N LEU A 64 -12.93 1.03 1.26
CA LEU A 64 -12.79 0.32 2.53
C LEU A 64 -11.49 -0.49 2.57
N ALA A 65 -11.22 -1.28 1.52
CA ALA A 65 -10.01 -2.09 1.41
C ALA A 65 -8.74 -1.23 1.43
N ALA A 66 -8.72 -0.10 0.71
CA ALA A 66 -7.59 0.83 0.72
C ALA A 66 -7.35 1.46 2.10
N GLY A 67 -8.43 1.84 2.80
CA GLY A 67 -8.36 2.37 4.16
C GLY A 67 -7.79 1.35 5.15
N ILE A 68 -8.31 0.12 5.12
CA ILE A 68 -7.82 -0.98 5.97
C ILE A 68 -6.36 -1.27 5.67
N GLY A 69 -5.99 -1.40 4.40
CA GLY A 69 -4.61 -1.66 3.99
C GLY A 69 -3.64 -0.59 4.48
N THR A 70 -4.03 0.69 4.40
CA THR A 70 -3.22 1.81 4.91
C THR A 70 -2.96 1.68 6.40
N GLN A 71 -4.00 1.39 7.19
CA GLN A 71 -3.86 1.22 8.64
C GLN A 71 -3.05 -0.02 8.99
N VAL A 72 -3.25 -1.16 8.31
CA VAL A 72 -2.45 -2.38 8.55
C VAL A 72 -0.96 -2.11 8.37
N HIS A 73 -0.56 -1.45 7.28
CA HIS A 73 0.85 -1.11 7.05
C HIS A 73 1.39 -0.18 8.13
N LEU A 74 0.62 0.83 8.53
CA LEU A 74 1.01 1.74 9.61
C LEU A 74 1.21 1.01 10.94
N HIS A 75 0.30 0.10 11.31
CA HIS A 75 0.45 -0.70 12.54
C HIS A 75 1.70 -1.58 12.51
N LEU A 76 2.01 -2.20 11.36
CA LEU A 76 3.20 -3.04 11.20
C LEU A 76 4.49 -2.20 11.23
N GLU A 77 4.50 -1.05 10.56
CA GLU A 77 5.62 -0.12 10.58
C GLU A 77 5.92 0.34 12.00
N LYS A 78 4.90 0.81 12.73
CA LYS A 78 5.06 1.24 14.13
C LYS A 78 5.52 0.10 15.04
N HIS A 79 5.03 -1.12 14.83
CA HIS A 79 5.51 -2.30 15.57
C HIS A 79 7.00 -2.58 15.33
N ILE A 80 7.46 -2.51 14.07
CA ILE A 80 8.87 -2.75 13.71
C ILE A 80 9.79 -1.64 14.27
N LEU A 81 9.30 -0.41 14.30
CA LEU A 81 10.04 0.75 14.83
C LEU A 81 9.95 0.87 16.37
N GLU A 82 9.24 -0.04 17.03
CA GLU A 82 8.97 0.00 18.48
C GLU A 82 8.27 1.30 18.93
N GLU A 83 7.43 1.85 18.06
CA GLU A 83 6.65 3.08 18.29
C GLU A 83 5.19 2.77 18.66
N ASP A 84 4.53 3.76 19.27
CA ASP A 84 3.11 3.66 19.60
C ASP A 84 2.24 3.45 18.35
N ARG A 85 1.39 2.44 18.43
CA ARG A 85 0.46 2.09 17.35
C ARG A 85 -0.75 3.01 17.36
N PRO A 86 -1.28 3.38 16.17
CA PRO A 86 -2.46 4.22 16.08
C PRO A 86 -3.68 3.52 16.71
N GLY A 87 -4.38 4.22 17.60
CA GLY A 87 -5.66 3.78 18.13
C GLY A 87 -6.84 4.23 17.26
N GLY A 88 -7.99 3.60 17.40
CA GLY A 88 -9.23 4.05 16.78
C GLY A 88 -10.36 3.03 16.91
N SER A 89 -11.59 3.51 17.02
CA SER A 89 -12.77 2.66 17.22
C SER A 89 -13.61 2.45 15.96
N ASN A 90 -13.28 3.10 14.85
CA ASN A 90 -14.01 2.88 13.60
C ASN A 90 -13.69 1.49 13.01
N LEU A 91 -14.54 1.03 12.09
CA LEU A 91 -14.40 -0.29 11.46
C LEU A 91 -13.01 -0.52 10.84
N ILE A 92 -12.43 0.51 10.21
CA ILE A 92 -11.12 0.41 9.56
C ILE A 92 -10.03 0.09 10.57
N HIS A 93 -9.99 0.79 11.71
CA HIS A 93 -9.00 0.54 12.77
C HIS A 93 -9.18 -0.84 13.40
N GLN A 94 -10.42 -1.24 13.72
CA GLN A 94 -10.70 -2.55 14.31
C GLN A 94 -10.26 -3.68 13.37
N MET A 95 -10.59 -3.58 12.09
CA MET A 95 -10.17 -4.57 11.09
C MET A 95 -8.65 -4.59 10.92
N ALA A 96 -8.01 -3.42 10.83
CA ALA A 96 -6.57 -3.34 10.67
C ALA A 96 -5.80 -3.95 11.86
N GLU A 97 -6.24 -3.70 13.08
CA GLU A 97 -5.63 -4.29 14.28
C GLU A 97 -5.77 -5.82 14.26
N SER A 98 -6.95 -6.35 13.92
CA SER A 98 -7.17 -7.79 13.82
C SER A 98 -6.26 -8.47 12.79
N TYR A 99 -6.10 -7.86 11.60
CA TYR A 99 -5.25 -8.38 10.54
C TYR A 99 -3.77 -8.32 10.91
N GLN A 100 -3.32 -7.23 11.53
CA GLN A 100 -1.95 -7.11 12.00
C GLN A 100 -1.62 -8.17 13.06
N LYS A 101 -2.51 -8.43 14.02
CA LYS A 101 -2.33 -9.51 15.02
C LYS A 101 -2.17 -10.87 14.34
N LEU A 102 -3.02 -11.18 13.35
CA LEU A 102 -2.92 -12.42 12.58
C LEU A 102 -1.56 -12.54 11.86
N LEU A 103 -1.08 -11.46 11.24
CA LEU A 103 0.19 -11.45 10.51
C LEU A 103 1.39 -11.66 11.45
N LEU A 104 1.46 -10.94 12.57
CA LEU A 104 2.55 -11.10 13.52
C LEU A 104 2.56 -12.52 14.12
N ASN A 105 1.39 -13.06 14.48
CA ASN A 105 1.31 -14.42 15.02
C ASN A 105 1.88 -15.45 14.04
N LYS A 106 1.66 -15.29 12.74
CA LYS A 106 2.25 -16.19 11.74
C LYS A 106 3.76 -16.05 11.60
N VAL A 107 4.30 -14.84 11.76
CA VAL A 107 5.74 -14.58 11.65
C VAL A 107 6.50 -15.14 12.86
N TYR A 108 5.94 -15.02 14.07
CA TYR A 108 6.60 -15.44 15.32
C TYR A 108 6.29 -16.89 15.75
N GLN A 109 5.48 -17.63 15.00
CA GLN A 109 5.22 -19.06 15.22
C GLN A 109 6.00 -19.98 14.24
N MET A 110 6.95 -19.42 13.47
CA MET A 110 8.00 -20.18 12.76
C MET A 110 9.32 -20.06 13.51
#